data_AF-A0A7Y9HGS5-F1
#
_entry.id   AF-A0A7Y9HGS5-F1
#
_cell.length_a   1.000
_cell.length_b   1.000
_cell.length_c   1.000
_cell.angle_alpha   90.00
_cell.angle_beta   90.00
_cell.angle_gamma   90.00
#
_symmetry.space_group_name_H-M   'P 1'
#
loop_
_entity.id
_entity.type
_entity.pdbx_description
1 polymer ?
#
loop_
_entity_poly.entity_id
_entity_poly.type
_entity_poly.pdbx_seq_one_letter_code
_entity_poly.pdbx_strand_id
1 'polypeptide(L)' 'MFNIFVDSNGHNVATFHTEEAYDASALANHFVDAGYSVDTDLWDATVADAMMSPEVAALAEATLPLVSA' A
#
# COMPACT_ATOMS: atom_id res chain seq x y z
N MET A 1 0.19 -3.39 -13.68
CA MET A 1 -0.81 -3.15 -12.64
C MET A 1 -0.45 -4.03 -11.48
N PHE A 2 -0.19 -3.40 -10.34
CA PHE A 2 0.30 -4.01 -9.12
C PHE A 2 -0.83 -3.99 -8.09
N ASN A 3 -0.98 -5.11 -7.38
CA ASN A 3 -1.95 -5.29 -6.33
C ASN A 3 -1.22 -5.23 -4.99
N ILE A 4 -1.75 -4.42 -4.07
CA ILE A 4 -1.24 -4.29 -2.70
C ILE A 4 -2.37 -4.65 -1.76
N PHE A 5 -2.19 -5.71 -0.98
CA PHE A 5 -3.10 -6.15 0.06
C PHE A 5 -2.50 -5.77 1.41
N VAL A 6 -3.27 -5.02 2.21
CA VAL A 6 -2.84 -4.57 3.53
C VAL A 6 -3.69 -5.29 4.57
N ASP A 7 -3.00 -5.95 5.49
CA ASP A 7 -3.60 -6.72 6.58
C ASP A 7 -3.22 -6.13 7.94
N SER A 8 -4.18 -6.17 8.87
CA SER A 8 -3.98 -5.84 10.28
C SER A 8 -4.49 -7.00 11.14
N ASN A 9 -3.62 -7.60 11.95
CA ASN A 9 -3.97 -8.73 12.84
C ASN A 9 -4.68 -9.90 12.12
N GLY A 10 -4.33 -10.18 10.86
CA GLY A 10 -4.93 -11.25 10.06
C GLY A 10 -6.27 -10.90 9.40
N HIS A 11 -6.66 -9.62 9.42
CA HIS A 11 -7.80 -9.11 8.68
C HIS A 11 -7.33 -8.19 7.55
N ASN A 12 -7.81 -8.44 6.33
CA ASN A 12 -7.60 -7.53 5.22
C ASN A 12 -8.34 -6.22 5.49
N VAL A 13 -7.58 -5.13 5.59
CA VAL A 13 -8.07 -3.79 5.92
C VAL A 13 -8.12 -2.88 4.69
N ALA A 14 -7.28 -3.13 3.68
CA ALA A 14 -7.30 -2.38 2.44
C ALA A 14 -6.74 -3.19 1.27
N THR A 15 -7.22 -2.88 0.06
CA THR A 15 -6.65 -3.37 -1.19
C THR A 15 -6.45 -2.19 -2.14
N PHE A 16 -5.23 -2.02 -2.63
CA PHE A 16 -4.87 -0.99 -3.59
C PHE A 16 -4.49 -1.61 -4.93
N HIS A 17 -4.75 -0.84 -5.98
CA HIS A 17 -4.34 -1.20 -7.33
C HIS A 17 -3.65 0.01 -7.94
N THR A 18 -2.39 -0.13 -8.32
CA THR A 18 -1.62 0.93 -8.98
C THR A 18 -1.07 0.43 -10.30
N GLU A 19 -0.83 1.34 -11.25
CA GLU A 19 -0.22 0.96 -12.53
C GLU A 19 1.31 0.88 -12.43
N GLU A 20 1.88 1.75 -11.60
CA GLU A 20 3.32 1.95 -11.45
C GLU A 20 3.89 1.20 -10.25
N ALA A 21 5.07 0.60 -10.47
CA ALA A 21 5.79 -0.15 -9.45
C ALA A 21 6.33 0.76 -8.34
N TYR A 22 6.68 2.00 -8.69
CA TYR A 22 7.14 3.01 -7.74
C TYR A 22 6.04 3.35 -6.73
N ASP A 23 4.82 3.60 -7.21
CA ASP A 23 3.67 3.94 -6.36
C ASP A 23 3.24 2.76 -5.48
N ALA A 24 3.25 1.54 -6.05
CA ALA A 24 2.99 0.31 -5.29
C ALA A 24 4.00 0.12 -4.16
N SER A 25 5.29 0.31 -4.45
CA SER A 25 6.37 0.19 -3.47
C SER A 25 6.24 1.27 -2.39
N ALA A 26 5.88 2.49 -2.77
CA ALA A 26 5.65 3.59 -1.82
C ALA A 26 4.50 3.30 -0.84
N LEU A 27 3.38 2.75 -1.33
CA LEU A 27 2.27 2.31 -0.47
C LEU A 27 2.70 1.18 0.46
N ALA A 28 3.36 0.16 -0.09
CA ALA A 28 3.81 -0.98 0.68
C ALA A 28 4.76 -0.54 1.82
N ASN A 29 5.74 0.30 1.51
CA ASN A 29 6.66 0.89 2.49
C ASN A 29 5.90 1.64 3.58
N HIS A 30 4.96 2.52 3.19
CA HIS A 30 4.16 3.29 4.13
C HIS A 30 3.37 2.41 5.13
N PHE A 31 2.75 1.33 4.64
CA PHE A 31 1.98 0.43 5.48
C PHE A 31 2.84 -0.47 6.36
N VAL A 32 3.97 -0.94 5.84
CA VAL A 32 4.96 -1.69 6.63
C VAL A 32 5.52 -0.80 7.75
N ASP A 33 5.86 0.46 7.47
CA ASP A 33 6.33 1.42 8.47
C ASP A 33 5.25 1.73 9.53
N ALA A 34 3.98 1.72 9.14
CA ALA A 34 2.84 1.86 10.05
C ALA A 34 2.51 0.58 10.85
N GLY A 35 3.23 -0.52 10.62
CA GLY A 35 3.10 -1.78 11.36
C GLY A 35 2.05 -2.75 10.80
N TYR A 36 1.55 -2.52 9.59
CA TYR A 36 0.68 -3.46 8.89
C TYR A 36 1.49 -4.56 8.18
N SER A 37 0.85 -5.70 7.96
CA SER A 37 1.38 -6.71 7.05
C SER A 37 0.93 -6.36 5.64
N VAL A 38 1.84 -6.48 4.67
CA VAL A 38 1.54 -6.13 3.27
C VAL A 38 1.93 -7.31 2.38
N ASP A 39 1.01 -7.72 1.51
CA ASP A 39 1.27 -8.66 0.41
C ASP A 39 1.17 -7.93 -0.93
N THR A 40 2.17 -8.09 -1.78
CA THR A 40 2.24 -7.39 -3.07
C THR A 40 2.80 -8.29 -4.17
N ASP A 41 2.42 -8.01 -5.40
CA ASP A 41 2.97 -8.64 -6.61
C ASP A 41 4.18 -7.89 -7.19
N LEU A 42 4.98 -7.21 -6.35
CA LEU A 42 6.12 -6.37 -6.75
C LEU A 42 7.45 -7.10 -7.00
N TRP A 43 7.46 -8.42 -7.08
CA TRP A 43 8.65 -9.27 -6.87
C TRP A 43 9.88 -8.82 -7.66
N ASP A 44 9.74 -8.57 -8.97
CA ASP A 44 10.84 -8.13 -9.85
C ASP A 44 10.93 -6.59 -10.04
N ALA A 45 10.00 -5.83 -9.46
CA ALA A 45 9.84 -4.38 -9.67
C ALA A 45 9.90 -3.56 -8.37
N THR A 46 10.36 -4.15 -7.27
CA THR A 46 10.41 -3.51 -5.95
C THR A 46 11.36 -2.32 -5.97
N VAL A 47 10.89 -1.16 -5.51
CA VAL A 47 11.70 0.06 -5.34
C VAL A 47 11.79 0.40 -3.85
N ALA A 48 12.88 0.00 -3.19
CA ALA A 48 13.02 0.14 -1.74
C ALA A 48 12.93 1.59 -1.25
N ASP A 49 13.46 2.55 -2.00
CA ASP A 49 13.46 3.98 -1.64
C ASP A 49 12.23 4.75 -2.17
N ALA A 50 11.17 4.04 -2.57
CA ALA A 50 9.95 4.67 -3.05
C ALA A 50 9.26 5.47 -1.94
N MET A 51 8.84 6.69 -2.27
CA MET A 51 8.17 7.62 -1.36
C MET A 51 6.77 7.94 -1.86
N MET A 52 5.82 8.13 -0.94
CA MET A 52 4.44 8.48 -1.29
C MET A 52 4.39 9.84 -2.00
N SER A 53 3.84 9.84 -3.22
CA SER A 53 3.42 11.06 -3.88
C SER A 53 2.10 11.58 -3.26
N PRO A 54 1.75 12.87 -3.44
CA PRO A 54 0.47 13.39 -2.95
C PRO A 54 -0.75 12.65 -3.50
N GLU A 55 -0.68 12.17 -4.75
CA GLU A 55 -1.75 11.41 -5.39
C GLU A 55 -1.93 10.02 -4.75
N VAL A 56 -0.81 9.35 -4.47
CA VAL A 56 -0.78 8.04 -3.81
C VAL A 56 -1.23 8.15 -2.35
N ALA A 57 -0.84 9.22 -1.66
CA ALA A 57 -1.31 9.51 -0.30
C ALA A 57 -2.84 9.69 -0.26
N ALA A 58 -3.41 10.42 -1.21
CA ALA A 58 -4.86 10.59 -1.31
C ALA A 58 -5.58 9.25 -1.54
N LEU A 59 -4.99 8.33 -2.31
CA LEU A 59 -5.52 6.98 -2.50
C LEU A 59 -5.54 6.18 -1.18
N ALA A 60 -4.45 6.24 -0.40
CA ALA A 60 -4.36 5.60 0.91
C ALA A 60 -5.42 6.16 1.88
N GLU A 61 -5.53 7.48 1.96
CA GLU A 61 -6.51 8.19 2.80
C GLU A 61 -7.96 7.98 2.37
N ALA A 62 -8.25 7.68 1.10
CA ALA A 62 -9.60 7.35 0.68
C ALA A 62 -10.03 5.94 1.13
N THR A 63 -9.07 5.03 1.33
CA THR A 63 -9.32 3.60 1.53
C THR A 63 -9.33 3.21 3.02
N LEU A 64 -8.44 3.80 3.83
CA LEU A 64 -8.34 3.55 5.28
C LEU A 64 -9.46 4.08 6.21
N PRO A 65 -10.22 5.17 5.91
CA PRO A 65 -11.20 5.72 6.85
C PRO A 65 -12.40 4.80 7.10
N LEU A 66 -12.50 3.68 6.38
CA LEU A 66 -13.55 2.67 6.57
C LEU A 66 -13.28 1.69 7.73
N VAL A 67 -12.11 1.75 8.39
CA VAL A 67 -11.75 0.84 9.50
C VAL A 67 -11.81 1.52 10.87
N SER A 68 -11.97 2.85 10.93
CA SER A 68 -12.18 3.62 12.16
C SER A 68 -13.65 4.08 12.26
N ALA A 69 -14.57 3.16 12.55
CA ALA A 69 -15.94 3.45 12.98
C ALA A 69 -16.39 2.45 14.05
#